data_AF-A0A7C3YET0-F1
#
_entry.id   AF-A0A7C3YET0-F1
#
_cell.length_a   1.000
_cell.length_b   1.000
_cell.length_c   1.000
_cell.angle_alpha   90.00
_cell.angle_beta   90.00
_cell.angle_gamma   90.00
#
_symmetry.space_group_name_H-M   'P 1'
#
loop_
_entity.id
_entity.type
_entity.pdbx_description
1 polymer ?
#
loop_
_entity_poly.entity_id
_entity_poly.type
_entity_poly.pdbx_seq_one_letter_code
_entity_poly.pdbx_strand_id
1 'polypeptide(L)'
;VAPIIGIPVNVSVAISAGFGWYSLAGPLITKICGAKAGTIAFLSNLFREAISLALARTISEKIGCGALVASIGAGSMDTALPFVAQVCDYNWVVRSFISGLVLTLLAPLLIPLLLGL
;
A
#
# COMPACT_ATOMS: atom_id res chain seq x y z
N VAL A 1 12.56 5.86 -3.34
CA VAL A 1 13.32 4.65 -3.75
C VAL A 1 14.28 4.97 -4.91
N ALA A 2 13.86 5.75 -5.91
CA ALA A 2 14.65 6.11 -7.10
C ALA A 2 16.14 6.49 -6.91
N PRO A 3 16.53 7.51 -6.12
CA PRO A 3 17.93 7.94 -6.04
C PRO A 3 18.84 6.94 -5.30
N ILE A 4 18.27 6.03 -4.53
CA ILE A 4 19.03 5.05 -3.71
C ILE A 4 19.29 3.76 -4.50
N ILE A 5 18.35 3.35 -5.35
CA ILE A 5 18.39 2.04 -6.07
C ILE A 5 18.74 2.20 -7.56
N GLY A 6 18.84 3.44 -8.05
CA GLY A 6 19.14 3.72 -9.46
C GLY A 6 18.02 3.30 -10.42
N ILE A 7 16.77 3.31 -9.95
CA ILE A 7 15.59 3.06 -10.79
C ILE A 7 15.00 4.38 -11.28
N PRO A 8 14.41 4.41 -12.49
CA PRO A 8 13.70 5.58 -13.00
C PRO A 8 12.63 6.08 -12.03
N VAL A 9 12.43 7.40 -11.98
CA VAL A 9 11.50 8.04 -11.05
C VAL A 9 10.06 7.56 -11.29
N ASN A 10 9.63 7.45 -12.54
CA ASN A 10 8.31 6.93 -12.92
C ASN A 10 8.07 5.51 -12.37
N VAL A 11 9.06 4.62 -12.48
CA VAL A 11 9.00 3.26 -11.92
C VAL A 11 8.90 3.31 -10.39
N SER A 12 9.67 4.17 -9.73
CA SER A 12 9.61 4.32 -8.27
C SER A 12 8.25 4.82 -7.79
N VAL A 13 7.61 5.74 -8.51
CA VAL A 13 6.27 6.26 -8.13
C VAL A 13 5.19 5.22 -8.43
N ALA A 14 5.31 4.49 -9.54
CA ALA A 14 4.42 3.37 -9.86
C ALA A 14 4.49 2.25 -8.82
N ILE A 15 5.68 1.93 -8.31
CA ILE A 15 5.86 0.99 -7.18
C ILE A 15 5.07 1.43 -5.95
N SER A 16 5.12 2.73 -5.62
CA SER A 16 4.40 3.30 -4.47
C SER A 16 2.89 3.34 -4.67
N ALA A 17 2.41 3.45 -5.91
CA ALA A 17 1.00 3.38 -6.28
C ALA A 17 0.37 1.99 -6.13
N GLY A 18 1.15 0.97 -5.74
CA GLY A 18 0.60 -0.31 -5.27
C GLY A 18 -0.17 -0.21 -3.95
N PHE A 19 0.01 0.87 -3.19
CA PHE A 19 -0.69 1.15 -1.93
C PHE A 19 -0.72 0.02 -0.90
N GLY A 20 0.31 -0.82 -0.83
CA GLY A 20 0.33 -2.01 0.04
C GLY A 20 -0.19 -3.28 -0.64
N TRP A 21 -0.84 -3.19 -1.81
CA TRP A 21 -1.34 -4.35 -2.57
C TRP A 21 -0.21 -5.05 -3.33
N TYR A 22 0.63 -5.79 -2.61
CA TYR A 22 1.82 -6.46 -3.14
C TYR A 22 1.50 -7.56 -4.16
N SER A 23 0.37 -8.24 -4.03
CA SER A 23 -0.07 -9.31 -4.95
C SER A 23 -0.52 -8.80 -6.33
N LEU A 24 -0.90 -7.52 -6.44
CA LEU A 24 -1.13 -6.86 -7.73
C LEU A 24 0.15 -6.16 -8.23
N ALA A 25 0.73 -5.29 -7.41
CA ALA A 25 1.81 -4.39 -7.83
C ALA A 25 3.06 -5.16 -8.29
N GLY A 26 3.42 -6.24 -7.59
CA GLY A 26 4.59 -7.07 -7.93
C GLY A 26 4.49 -7.69 -9.33
N PRO A 27 3.50 -8.55 -9.61
CA PRO A 27 3.33 -9.15 -10.93
C PRO A 27 3.10 -8.14 -12.05
N LEU A 28 2.31 -7.08 -11.81
CA LEU A 28 2.02 -6.07 -12.83
C LEU A 28 3.29 -5.32 -13.24
N ILE A 29 4.09 -4.85 -12.28
CA ILE A 29 5.35 -4.16 -12.56
C ILE A 29 6.40 -5.12 -13.12
N THR A 30 6.38 -6.40 -12.72
CA THR A 30 7.25 -7.43 -13.34
C THR A 30 6.99 -7.52 -14.84
N LYS A 31 5.72 -7.54 -15.26
CA LYS A 31 5.32 -7.66 -16.66
C LYS A 31 5.76 -6.45 -17.49
N ILE A 32 5.75 -5.25 -16.91
CA ILE A 32 6.02 -4.00 -17.63
C ILE A 32 7.50 -3.59 -17.56
N CYS A 33 8.12 -3.70 -16.38
CA CYS A 33 9.46 -3.16 -16.09
C CYS A 33 10.50 -4.25 -15.77
N GLY A 34 10.12 -5.53 -15.86
CA GLY A 34 11.00 -6.67 -15.61
C GLY A 34 11.09 -7.10 -14.14
N ALA A 35 11.69 -8.27 -13.92
CA ALA A 35 11.73 -8.95 -12.62
C ALA A 35 12.33 -8.10 -11.49
N LYS A 36 13.43 -7.37 -11.75
CA LYS A 36 14.07 -6.52 -10.73
C LYS A 36 13.11 -5.48 -10.15
N ALA A 37 12.41 -4.73 -11.00
CA ALA A 37 11.46 -3.70 -10.57
C ALA A 37 10.24 -4.33 -9.88
N GLY A 38 9.76 -5.45 -10.41
CA GLY A 38 8.64 -6.21 -9.83
C GLY A 38 8.93 -6.77 -8.44
N THR A 39 10.13 -7.30 -8.19
CA THR A 39 10.55 -7.75 -6.85
C THR A 39 10.60 -6.60 -5.86
N ILE A 40 11.12 -5.44 -6.28
CA ILE A 40 11.11 -4.23 -5.44
C ILE A 40 9.67 -3.81 -5.15
N ALA A 41 8.79 -3.85 -6.15
CA ALA A 41 7.38 -3.53 -5.98
C ALA A 41 6.70 -4.44 -4.95
N PHE A 42 6.89 -5.75 -5.09
CA PHE A 42 6.34 -6.75 -4.18
C PHE A 42 6.84 -6.52 -2.75
N LEU A 43 8.17 -6.50 -2.55
CA LEU A 43 8.75 -6.38 -1.21
C LEU A 43 8.43 -5.03 -0.55
N SER A 44 8.46 -3.92 -1.30
CA SER A 44 8.15 -2.60 -0.75
C SER A 44 6.71 -2.51 -0.26
N ASN A 45 5.76 -3.08 -0.98
CA ASN A 45 4.35 -3.06 -0.59
C ASN A 45 4.06 -4.08 0.53
N LEU A 46 4.70 -5.26 0.49
CA LEU A 46 4.60 -6.27 1.54
C LEU A 46 5.15 -5.75 2.88
N PHE A 47 6.35 -5.17 2.88
CA PHE A 47 6.93 -4.62 4.10
C PHE A 47 6.16 -3.42 4.62
N ARG A 48 5.62 -2.56 3.74
CA ARG A 48 4.74 -1.46 4.17
C ARG A 48 3.54 -1.98 4.95
N GLU A 49 2.84 -2.97 4.43
CA GLU A 49 1.68 -3.54 5.12
C GLU A 49 2.10 -4.22 6.43
N ALA A 50 3.12 -5.08 6.38
CA ALA A 50 3.61 -5.82 7.54
C ALA A 50 4.07 -4.90 8.69
N ILE A 51 4.82 -3.82 8.38
CA ILE A 51 5.27 -2.84 9.36
C ILE A 51 4.08 -2.07 9.93
N SER A 52 3.11 -1.69 9.09
CA SER A 52 1.91 -0.97 9.55
C SER A 52 1.07 -1.82 10.51
N LEU A 53 0.94 -3.12 10.23
CA LEU A 53 0.27 -4.07 11.10
C LEU A 53 1.04 -4.31 12.41
N ALA A 54 2.35 -4.52 12.33
CA ALA A 54 3.20 -4.71 13.50
C ALA A 54 3.17 -3.51 14.45
N LEU A 55 3.05 -2.30 13.89
CA LEU A 55 2.99 -1.05 14.63
C LEU A 55 1.56 -0.53 14.83
N ALA A 56 0.52 -1.32 14.52
CA ALA A 56 -0.85 -0.82 14.42
C ALA A 56 -1.32 -0.09 15.68
N ARG A 57 -1.13 -0.73 16.84
CA ARG A 57 -1.46 -0.16 18.15
C ARG A 57 -0.62 1.09 18.46
N THR A 58 0.67 1.06 18.18
CA THR A 58 1.56 2.20 18.41
C THR A 58 1.16 3.41 17.56
N ILE A 59 0.80 3.18 16.29
CA ILE A 59 0.35 4.23 15.38
C ILE A 59 -1.00 4.77 15.82
N SER A 60 -1.96 3.91 16.17
CA SER A 60 -3.29 4.35 16.59
C SER A 60 -3.26 5.16 17.89
N GLU A 61 -2.48 4.74 18.89
CA GLU A 61 -2.38 5.41 20.18
C GLU A 61 -1.58 6.71 20.12
N LYS A 62 -0.50 6.78 19.32
CA LYS A 62 0.40 7.95 19.30
C LYS A 62 0.08 8.98 18.22
N ILE A 63 -0.46 8.54 17.08
CA ILE A 63 -0.69 9.38 15.90
C ILE A 63 -2.17 9.45 15.56
N GLY A 64 -2.89 8.33 15.71
CA GLY A 64 -4.32 8.23 15.51
C GLY A 64 -4.72 7.20 14.45
N CYS A 65 -5.99 6.80 14.49
CA CYS A 65 -6.57 5.80 13.60
C CYS A 65 -6.51 6.17 12.11
N GLY A 66 -6.57 7.46 11.78
CA GLY A 66 -6.40 7.91 10.39
C GLY A 66 -5.00 7.61 9.84
N ALA A 67 -3.96 7.81 10.66
CA ALA A 67 -2.59 7.49 10.28
C ALA A 67 -2.38 5.99 10.12
N LEU A 68 -3.03 5.17 10.97
CA LEU A 68 -3.00 3.71 10.84
C LEU A 68 -3.59 3.27 9.49
N VAL A 69 -4.82 3.70 9.17
CA VAL A 69 -5.50 3.37 7.92
C VAL A 69 -4.66 3.80 6.70
N ALA A 70 -4.12 5.02 6.73
CA ALA A 70 -3.27 5.53 5.66
C ALA A 70 -1.96 4.73 5.51
N SER A 71 -1.36 4.29 6.62
CA SER A 71 -0.11 3.52 6.62
C SER A 71 -0.32 2.14 5.97
N ILE A 72 -1.42 1.46 6.30
CA ILE A 72 -1.80 0.17 5.71
C ILE A 72 -2.07 0.31 4.20
N GLY A 73 -2.90 1.28 3.81
CA GLY A 73 -3.28 1.48 2.41
C GLY A 73 -4.42 0.56 1.94
N ALA A 74 -4.28 -0.08 0.78
CA ALA A 74 -5.31 -0.88 0.14
C ALA A 74 -5.83 -2.02 1.03
N GLY A 75 -4.94 -2.74 1.73
CA GLY A 75 -5.29 -3.82 2.66
C GLY A 75 -6.10 -3.39 3.90
N SER A 76 -6.32 -2.08 4.07
CA SER A 76 -7.15 -1.57 5.18
C SER A 76 -8.63 -1.96 5.06
N MET A 77 -9.08 -2.40 3.88
CA MET A 77 -10.44 -2.89 3.69
C MET A 77 -10.64 -4.36 4.07
N ASP A 78 -9.59 -5.18 4.08
CA ASP A 78 -9.68 -6.63 4.25
C ASP A 78 -8.62 -7.16 5.23
N THR A 79 -7.36 -7.29 4.81
CA THR A 79 -6.27 -7.94 5.56
C THR A 79 -6.06 -7.31 6.94
N ALA A 80 -6.17 -5.99 7.01
CA ALA A 80 -5.94 -5.22 8.23
C ALA A 80 -7.22 -4.76 8.94
N LEU A 81 -8.41 -5.01 8.37
CA LEU A 81 -9.67 -4.56 8.95
C LEU A 81 -9.90 -5.09 10.38
N PRO A 82 -9.56 -6.36 10.73
CA PRO A 82 -9.66 -6.85 12.11
C PRO A 82 -8.75 -6.08 13.08
N PHE A 83 -7.56 -5.66 12.64
CA PHE A 83 -6.63 -4.88 13.47
C PHE A 83 -7.17 -3.48 13.74
N VAL A 84 -7.74 -2.83 12.72
CA VAL A 84 -8.40 -1.52 12.90
C VAL A 84 -9.57 -1.65 13.87
N ALA A 85 -10.39 -2.69 13.76
CA ALA A 85 -11.51 -2.94 14.68
C ALA A 85 -11.07 -3.21 16.13
N GLN A 86 -9.85 -3.71 16.35
CA GLN A 86 -9.30 -3.95 17.69
C GLN A 86 -8.76 -2.69 18.37
N VAL A 87 -8.25 -1.73 17.60
CA VAL A 87 -7.52 -0.56 18.15
C VAL A 87 -8.21 0.79 17.90
N CYS A 88 -9.32 0.80 17.16
CA CYS A 88 -10.07 2.01 16.78
C CYS A 88 -11.57 1.82 16.97
N ASP A 89 -12.29 2.94 17.05
CA ASP A 89 -13.75 2.95 17.17
C ASP A 89 -14.43 2.40 15.92
N TYR A 90 -15.68 1.94 16.06
CA TYR A 90 -16.48 1.38 14.97
C TYR A 90 -16.59 2.29 13.74
N ASN A 91 -16.66 3.61 13.93
CA ASN A 91 -16.67 4.59 12.84
C ASN A 91 -15.43 4.50 11.94
N TRP A 92 -14.28 4.13 12.50
CA TRP A 92 -13.04 3.96 11.75
C TRP A 92 -13.00 2.67 10.94
N VAL A 93 -13.73 1.62 11.35
CA VAL A 93 -13.84 0.37 10.57
C VAL A 93 -14.47 0.67 9.20
N VAL A 94 -15.58 1.42 9.18
CA VAL A 94 -16.25 1.82 7.93
C VAL A 94 -15.35 2.72 7.08
N ARG A 95 -14.65 3.68 7.69
CA ARG A 95 -13.71 4.56 6.97
C ARG A 95 -12.53 3.79 6.38
N SER A 96 -12.00 2.82 7.13
CA SER A 96 -10.93 1.92 6.70
C SER A 96 -11.34 1.13 5.47
N PHE A 97 -12.54 0.53 5.50
CA PHE A 97 -13.11 -0.16 4.36
C PHE A 97 -13.20 0.71 3.11
N ILE A 98 -13.80 1.91 3.24
CA ILE A 98 -13.96 2.83 2.10
C ILE A 98 -12.58 3.29 1.57
N SER A 99 -11.65 3.63 2.45
CA SER A 99 -10.30 4.06 2.05
C SER A 99 -9.57 2.95 1.29
N GLY A 100 -9.57 1.72 1.81
CA GLY A 100 -8.93 0.58 1.16
C GLY A 100 -9.57 0.25 -0.19
N LEU A 101 -10.91 0.32 -0.29
CA LEU A 101 -11.64 0.13 -1.54
C LEU A 101 -11.24 1.17 -2.61
N VAL A 102 -11.21 2.45 -2.25
CA VAL A 102 -10.80 3.52 -3.16
C VAL A 102 -9.37 3.30 -3.65
N LEU A 103 -8.43 3.00 -2.76
CA LEU A 103 -7.04 2.74 -3.14
C LEU A 103 -6.90 1.49 -4.03
N THR A 104 -7.68 0.45 -3.77
CA THR A 104 -7.73 -0.78 -4.57
C THR A 104 -8.22 -0.50 -5.98
N LEU A 105 -9.24 0.34 -6.15
CA LEU A 105 -9.73 0.74 -7.47
C LEU A 105 -8.73 1.64 -8.22
N LEU A 106 -7.99 2.48 -7.49
CA LEU A 106 -7.01 3.40 -8.07
C LEU A 106 -5.69 2.71 -8.46
N ALA A 107 -5.23 1.72 -7.71
CA ALA A 107 -3.95 1.02 -7.97
C ALA A 107 -3.78 0.52 -9.42
N PRO A 108 -4.71 -0.26 -10.01
CA PRO A 108 -4.57 -0.76 -11.38
C PRO A 108 -4.65 0.35 -12.44
N LEU A 109 -5.21 1.51 -12.12
CA LEU A 109 -5.25 2.67 -13.01
C LEU A 109 -3.97 3.52 -12.91
N LEU A 110 -3.51 3.78 -11.68
CA LEU A 110 -2.38 4.66 -11.43
C LEU A 110 -1.04 4.02 -11.80
N ILE A 111 -0.86 2.72 -11.59
CA ILE A 111 0.39 2.02 -11.95
C ILE A 111 0.75 2.22 -13.44
N PRO A 112 -0.11 1.86 -14.41
CA PRO A 112 0.21 2.06 -15.83
C PRO A 112 0.31 3.54 -16.20
N LEU A 113 -0.61 4.39 -15.71
CA LEU A 113 -0.59 5.83 -15.98
C LEU A 113 0.74 6.48 -15.57
N LEU A 114 1.26 6.13 -14.39
CA LEU A 114 2.53 6.64 -13.87
C LEU A 114 3.74 6.09 -14.62
N LEU A 115 3.62 4.93 -15.25
CA LEU A 115 4.64 4.37 -16.14
C LEU A 115 4.61 5.00 -17.54
N GLY A 116 3.59 5.83 -17.85
CA GLY A 116 3.39 6.48 -19.14
C GLY A 116 2.68 5.61 -20.17
N LEU A 117 1.86 4.66 -19.71
CA LEU A 117 1.03 3.77 -20.52
C LEU A 117 -0.42 4.27 -20.61
#